data_AF-A0A4Y2BKQ9-F1
#
_entry.id   AF-A0A4Y2BKQ9-F1
#
_cell.length_a   1.000
_cell.length_b   1.000
_cell.length_c   1.000
_cell.angle_alpha   90.00
_cell.angle_beta   90.00
_cell.angle_gamma   90.00
#
_symmetry.space_group_name_H-M   'P 1'
#
loop_
_entity.id
_entity.type
_entity.pdbx_description
1 polymer ?
#
loop_
_entity_poly.entity_id
_entity_poly.type
_entity_poly.pdbx_seq_one_letter_code
_entity_poly.pdbx_strand_id
1 'polypeptide(L)'
;MPFKPEIEKICLSDSYQMASKRLNNLWKRLNRDPTMKFLYSEFLREYKNLNHMEEITNCNHSNDDGCFLPHQGVLRPSSITTKLRVVFDASAKTTTGYSLNDLLCAGGVLQDDLFSILTRFRKHQYAFTADISKMFRQIEINHSQRKYLKILWKEGPEENVKVFALKTVTYGTTSAPFLATGTLQQLAKDERENFPIASKMPLEDFYMDDCLSGASDINQFMALKKELGEQLLPGGMTLHKCCFSASSESDLYPFNYCEKQSTVKTLGMMWNNCEDAFLFDISTSSTTEFTKRDVLPQIARLFDPLGLLDQVLLRTDSTIALSWIDTPHLLKTFVINRIAQIQELTKEYHWAHITSKNNPADLLSRGIDAQFLMNN
;
A
#
# COMPACT_ATOMS: atom_id res chain seq x y z
N MET A 1 15.26 7.66 14.30
CA MET A 1 14.21 8.51 13.73
C MET A 1 14.78 9.92 13.50
N PRO A 2 14.55 10.49 12.31
CA PRO A 2 14.97 11.84 11.97
C PRO A 2 13.96 12.85 12.50
N PHE A 3 14.31 13.53 13.59
CA PHE A 3 13.47 14.59 14.16
C PHE A 3 13.75 15.94 13.52
N LYS A 4 12.72 16.76 13.44
CA LYS A 4 12.86 18.18 13.14
C LYS A 4 13.39 18.93 14.38
N PRO A 5 14.05 20.09 14.24
CA PRO A 5 14.64 20.84 15.35
C PRO A 5 13.64 21.21 16.47
N GLU A 6 12.35 21.30 16.15
CA GLU A 6 11.30 21.67 17.09
C GLU A 6 11.08 20.64 18.22
N ILE A 7 11.56 19.40 18.06
CA ILE A 7 11.45 18.35 19.10
C ILE A 7 12.12 18.76 20.42
N GLU A 8 13.16 19.62 20.37
CA GLU A 8 13.86 20.09 21.56
C GLU A 8 13.04 21.11 22.37
N LYS A 9 12.05 21.74 21.72
CA LYS A 9 11.22 22.80 22.30
C LYS A 9 9.81 22.33 22.63
N ILE A 10 9.32 21.29 21.96
CA ILE A 10 7.95 20.80 22.06
C ILE A 10 7.91 19.54 22.93
N CYS A 11 7.12 19.61 23.99
CA CYS A 11 6.92 18.48 24.89
C CYS A 11 5.80 17.55 24.37
N LEU A 12 6.10 16.28 24.11
CA LEU A 12 5.11 15.26 23.73
C LEU A 12 4.58 14.45 24.93
N SER A 13 5.06 14.74 26.15
CA SER A 13 4.91 13.87 27.33
C SER A 13 3.47 13.74 27.85
N ASP A 14 2.57 14.65 27.47
CA ASP A 14 1.17 14.63 27.90
C ASP A 14 0.23 13.92 26.89
N SER A 15 0.68 12.76 26.42
CA SER A 15 -0.06 11.88 25.50
C SER A 15 -0.71 10.68 26.19
N TYR A 16 -0.37 10.41 27.45
CA TYR A 16 -0.85 9.25 28.21
C TYR A 16 -2.37 9.21 28.36
N GLN A 17 -2.99 10.33 28.78
CA GLN A 17 -4.44 10.39 29.02
C GLN A 17 -5.24 10.13 27.74
N MET A 18 -4.77 10.67 26.62
CA MET A 18 -5.34 10.41 25.29
C MET A 18 -5.23 8.92 24.92
N ALA A 19 -4.03 8.34 25.03
CA ALA A 19 -3.78 6.94 24.69
C ALA A 19 -4.61 6.00 25.58
N SER A 20 -4.71 6.29 26.88
CA SER A 20 -5.50 5.53 27.85
C SER A 20 -7.00 5.55 27.51
N LYS A 21 -7.55 6.72 27.17
CA LYS A 21 -8.94 6.84 26.71
C LYS A 21 -9.18 6.06 25.43
N ARG A 22 -8.25 6.10 24.47
CA ARG A 22 -8.31 5.33 23.21
C ARG A 22 -8.25 3.82 23.48
N LEU A 23 -7.38 3.36 24.38
CA LEU A 23 -7.28 1.97 24.80
C LEU A 23 -8.59 1.47 25.44
N ASN A 24 -9.20 2.25 26.33
CA ASN A 24 -10.49 1.90 26.94
C ASN A 24 -11.60 1.72 25.89
N ASN A 25 -11.64 2.60 24.88
CA ASN A 25 -12.59 2.48 23.78
C ASN A 25 -12.29 1.28 22.87
N LEU A 26 -11.01 0.97 22.63
CA LEU A 26 -10.59 -0.24 21.94
C LEU A 26 -11.09 -1.48 22.68
N TRP A 27 -10.89 -1.56 24.00
CA TRP A 27 -11.36 -2.69 24.82
C TRP A 27 -12.88 -2.86 24.81
N LYS A 28 -13.65 -1.76 24.81
CA LYS A 28 -15.11 -1.84 24.62
C LYS A 28 -15.50 -2.48 23.29
N ARG A 29 -14.73 -2.23 22.22
CA ARG A 29 -14.94 -2.86 20.91
C ARG A 29 -14.51 -4.33 20.90
N LEU A 30 -13.32 -4.63 21.43
CA LEU A 30 -12.79 -6.00 21.49
C LEU A 30 -13.69 -6.92 22.34
N ASN A 31 -14.28 -6.43 23.42
CA ASN A 31 -15.22 -7.22 24.23
C ASN A 31 -16.53 -7.56 23.50
N ARG A 32 -16.88 -6.84 22.42
CA ARG A 32 -18.04 -7.15 21.57
C ARG A 32 -17.69 -8.10 20.42
N ASP A 33 -16.41 -8.28 20.11
CA ASP A 33 -15.92 -9.11 19.01
C ASP A 33 -14.78 -10.03 19.51
N PRO A 34 -15.12 -11.25 19.96
CA PRO A 34 -14.14 -12.22 20.45
C PRO A 34 -13.05 -12.56 19.42
N THR A 35 -13.38 -12.56 18.13
CA THR A 35 -12.43 -12.87 17.05
C THR A 35 -11.41 -11.76 16.92
N MET A 36 -11.86 -10.50 16.84
CA MET A 36 -10.96 -9.35 16.79
C MET A 36 -10.09 -9.29 18.05
N LYS A 37 -10.66 -9.57 19.23
CA LYS A 37 -9.92 -9.63 20.50
C LYS A 37 -8.77 -10.64 20.44
N PHE A 38 -9.06 -11.88 20.05
CA PHE A 38 -8.05 -12.93 19.93
C PHE A 38 -6.93 -12.52 18.95
N LEU A 39 -7.29 -12.07 17.75
CA LEU A 39 -6.31 -11.65 16.74
C LEU A 39 -5.45 -10.47 17.21
N TYR A 40 -6.01 -9.55 18.00
CA TYR A 40 -5.27 -8.41 18.53
C TYR A 40 -4.24 -8.82 19.59
N SER A 41 -4.66 -9.67 20.54
CA SER A 41 -3.78 -10.22 21.57
C SER A 41 -2.66 -11.04 20.94
N GLU A 42 -2.97 -11.88 19.96
CA GLU A 42 -1.95 -12.67 19.24
C GLU A 42 -0.97 -11.78 18.49
N PHE A 43 -1.43 -10.71 17.83
CA PHE A 43 -0.53 -9.75 17.17
C PHE A 43 0.47 -9.14 18.15
N LEU A 44 0.00 -8.64 19.30
CA LEU A 44 0.88 -8.00 20.28
C LEU A 44 1.79 -9.01 20.97
N ARG A 45 1.32 -10.24 21.22
CA ARG A 45 2.16 -11.32 21.74
C ARG A 45 3.26 -11.70 20.77
N GLU A 46 2.96 -11.84 19.47
CA GLU A 46 3.96 -12.06 18.42
C GLU A 46 4.98 -10.90 18.37
N TYR A 47 4.51 -9.66 18.49
CA TYR A 47 5.37 -8.46 18.52
C TYR A 47 6.35 -8.48 19.71
N LYS A 48 5.89 -8.90 20.89
CA LYS A 48 6.73 -9.09 22.09
C LYS A 48 7.71 -10.26 21.92
N ASN A 49 7.23 -11.41 21.45
CA ASN A 49 8.02 -12.64 21.31
C ASN A 49 9.15 -12.47 20.29
N LEU A 50 8.93 -11.69 19.24
CA LEU A 50 9.94 -11.31 18.26
C LEU A 50 10.85 -10.17 18.74
N ASN A 51 10.76 -9.78 20.02
CA ASN A 51 11.60 -8.75 20.64
C ASN A 51 11.49 -7.36 19.95
N HIS A 52 10.35 -7.08 19.31
CA HIS A 52 10.10 -5.78 18.66
C HIS A 52 9.49 -4.75 19.60
N MET A 53 9.10 -5.14 20.80
CA MET A 53 8.72 -4.23 21.87
C MET A 53 9.16 -4.77 23.23
N GLU A 54 9.35 -3.87 24.18
CA GLU A 54 9.75 -4.18 25.55
C GLU A 54 8.83 -3.52 26.57
N GLU A 55 8.59 -4.18 27.69
CA GLU A 55 7.78 -3.65 28.79
C GLU A 55 8.61 -2.65 29.61
N ILE A 56 8.07 -1.46 29.87
CA ILE A 56 8.73 -0.44 30.69
C ILE A 56 8.23 -0.58 32.12
N THR A 57 9.10 -1.01 33.03
CA THR A 57 8.74 -1.28 34.43
C THR A 57 8.82 -0.05 35.35
N ASN A 58 9.60 0.97 34.97
CA ASN A 58 9.89 2.16 35.79
C ASN A 58 9.23 3.44 35.23
N CYS A 59 7.95 3.38 34.82
CA CYS A 59 7.26 4.56 34.28
C CYS A 59 6.66 5.44 35.40
N ASN A 60 7.23 6.63 35.60
CA ASN A 60 6.56 7.71 36.35
C ASN A 60 5.59 8.44 35.41
N HIS A 61 4.34 7.96 35.32
CA HIS A 61 3.30 8.38 34.36
C HIS A 61 3.06 9.90 34.21
N SER A 62 3.48 10.72 35.17
CA SER A 62 3.27 12.19 35.19
C SER A 62 4.46 13.03 34.74
N ASN A 63 5.68 12.47 34.69
CA ASN A 63 6.93 13.22 34.41
C ASN A 63 7.82 12.55 33.33
N ASP A 64 7.31 11.51 32.67
CA ASP A 64 8.10 10.70 31.75
C ASP A 64 8.12 11.33 30.35
N ASP A 65 9.30 11.80 29.95
CA ASP A 65 9.58 12.32 28.62
C ASP A 65 9.27 11.27 27.54
N GLY A 66 8.69 11.67 26.41
CA GLY A 66 8.30 10.77 25.32
C GLY A 66 6.87 10.94 24.80
N CYS A 67 6.36 9.92 24.11
CA CYS A 67 5.04 9.95 23.47
C CYS A 67 4.35 8.58 23.52
N PHE A 68 3.07 8.57 23.92
CA PHE A 68 2.18 7.42 23.93
C PHE A 68 1.30 7.41 22.68
N LEU A 69 1.54 6.43 21.81
CA LEU A 69 0.80 6.22 20.58
C LEU A 69 -0.47 5.43 20.84
N PRO A 70 -1.67 5.96 20.52
CA PRO A 70 -2.84 5.14 20.44
C PRO A 70 -2.71 4.16 19.27
N HIS A 71 -3.44 3.05 19.32
CA HIS A 71 -3.37 2.03 18.27
C HIS A 71 -4.72 1.41 17.98
N GLN A 72 -4.87 0.90 16.76
CA GLN A 72 -6.12 0.31 16.28
C GLN A 72 -5.87 -0.86 15.32
N GLY A 73 -6.82 -1.80 15.30
CA GLY A 73 -6.74 -2.99 14.47
C GLY A 73 -7.44 -2.76 13.13
N VAL A 74 -6.80 -3.15 12.04
CA VAL A 74 -7.34 -3.15 10.68
C VAL A 74 -7.40 -4.60 10.20
N LEU A 75 -8.61 -5.09 9.96
CA LEU A 75 -8.82 -6.42 9.40
C LEU A 75 -8.50 -6.41 7.91
N ARG A 76 -7.79 -7.44 7.46
CA ARG A 76 -7.56 -7.74 6.05
C ARG A 76 -8.06 -9.15 5.77
N PRO A 77 -9.36 -9.33 5.48
CA PRO A 77 -9.95 -10.66 5.30
C PRO A 77 -9.31 -11.44 4.15
N SER A 78 -8.83 -10.74 3.12
CA SER A 78 -8.14 -11.30 1.96
C SER A 78 -6.67 -11.66 2.22
N SER A 79 -6.11 -11.32 3.39
CA SER A 79 -4.74 -11.64 3.77
C SER A 79 -4.67 -13.05 4.36
N ILE A 80 -4.00 -13.96 3.65
CA ILE A 80 -3.83 -15.36 4.07
C ILE A 80 -2.96 -15.43 5.34
N THR A 81 -1.87 -14.65 5.40
CA THR A 81 -0.85 -14.76 6.46
C THR A 81 -1.09 -13.86 7.68
N THR A 82 -1.82 -12.75 7.53
CA THR A 82 -2.04 -11.81 8.63
C THR A 82 -3.42 -11.17 8.54
N LYS A 83 -4.41 -11.80 9.19
CA LYS A 83 -5.81 -11.37 9.18
C LYS A 83 -6.05 -10.02 9.86
N LEU A 84 -5.18 -9.62 10.80
CA LEU A 84 -5.25 -8.34 11.51
C LEU A 84 -3.89 -7.64 11.53
N ARG A 85 -3.86 -6.36 11.18
CA ARG A 85 -2.70 -5.46 11.39
C ARG A 85 -3.03 -4.43 12.46
N VAL A 86 -2.12 -4.22 13.42
CA VAL A 86 -2.26 -3.14 14.43
C VAL A 86 -1.48 -1.91 13.98
N VAL A 87 -2.21 -0.84 13.66
CA VAL A 87 -1.66 0.45 13.28
C VAL A 87 -1.42 1.30 14.52
N PHE A 88 -0.22 1.83 14.67
CA PHE A 88 0.15 2.80 15.71
C PHE A 88 -0.04 4.21 15.16
N ASP A 89 -0.87 5.02 15.81
CA ASP A 89 -1.29 6.33 15.34
C ASP A 89 -0.32 7.42 15.81
N ALA A 90 0.75 7.62 15.02
CA ALA A 90 1.73 8.68 15.23
C ALA A 90 1.24 10.08 14.81
N SER A 91 0.03 10.18 14.25
CA SER A 91 -0.63 11.45 13.90
C SER A 91 -1.58 11.94 15.00
N ALA A 92 -1.74 11.19 16.09
CA ALA A 92 -2.54 11.59 17.22
C ALA A 92 -1.91 12.82 17.91
N LYS A 93 -2.63 13.94 17.90
CA LYS A 93 -2.20 15.19 18.51
C LYS A 93 -2.19 15.09 20.04
N THR A 94 -1.13 15.56 20.64
CA THR A 94 -1.00 15.71 22.10
C THR A 94 -1.67 17.00 22.58
N THR A 95 -1.64 17.29 23.89
CA THR A 95 -2.20 18.54 24.45
C THR A 95 -1.50 19.80 23.95
N THR A 96 -0.28 19.69 23.41
CA THR A 96 0.42 20.80 22.74
C THR A 96 -0.08 21.07 21.32
N GLY A 97 -0.98 20.23 20.78
CA GLY A 97 -1.50 20.34 19.42
C GLY A 97 -0.62 19.71 18.34
N TYR A 98 0.57 19.23 18.71
CA TYR A 98 1.50 18.51 17.83
C TYR A 98 1.37 16.99 18.03
N SER A 99 1.55 16.26 16.93
CA SER A 99 1.73 14.81 16.90
C SER A 99 3.20 14.44 16.72
N LEU A 100 3.55 13.17 16.92
CA LEU A 100 4.90 12.67 16.62
C LEU A 100 5.25 12.90 15.14
N ASN A 101 4.28 12.65 14.25
CA ASN A 101 4.46 12.83 12.82
C ASN A 101 4.73 14.27 12.39
N ASP A 102 4.18 15.26 13.11
CA ASP A 102 4.45 16.67 12.86
C ASP A 102 5.92 17.04 13.13
N LEU A 103 6.58 16.28 14.02
CA LEU A 103 7.96 16.50 14.45
C LEU A 103 8.97 15.56 13.79
N LEU A 104 8.53 14.67 12.91
CA LEU A 104 9.40 13.78 12.14
C LEU A 104 9.63 14.35 10.73
N CYS A 105 10.87 14.23 10.25
CA CYS A 105 11.20 14.49 8.86
C CYS A 105 10.70 13.33 7.99
N ALA A 106 9.98 13.62 6.90
CA ALA A 106 9.54 12.58 5.96
C ALA A 106 10.71 11.90 5.25
N GLY A 107 11.79 12.66 5.01
CA GLY A 107 12.85 12.26 4.09
C GLY A 107 12.46 12.53 2.62
N GLY A 108 13.38 12.23 1.71
CA GLY A 108 13.12 12.27 0.27
C GLY A 108 12.53 10.95 -0.24
N VAL A 109 12.07 10.93 -1.48
CA VAL A 109 11.73 9.68 -2.17
C VAL A 109 13.04 9.10 -2.72
N LEU A 110 13.40 7.89 -2.26
CA LEU A 110 14.62 7.18 -2.68
C LEU A 110 14.37 6.13 -3.77
N GLN A 111 13.12 5.74 -3.96
CA GLN A 111 12.70 4.77 -4.97
C GLN A 111 12.44 5.46 -6.29
N ASP A 112 12.68 4.72 -7.37
CA ASP A 112 12.18 5.08 -8.68
C ASP A 112 10.64 5.09 -8.68
N ASP A 113 10.08 5.82 -9.62
CA ASP A 113 8.64 5.85 -9.83
C ASP A 113 8.11 4.48 -10.27
N LEU A 114 6.82 4.25 -10.00
CA LEU A 114 6.17 2.98 -10.29
C LEU A 114 6.22 2.60 -11.77
N PHE A 115 6.13 3.57 -12.68
CA PHE A 115 6.18 3.32 -14.12
C PHE A 115 7.56 2.77 -14.52
N SER A 116 8.64 3.34 -13.97
CA SER A 116 10.02 2.87 -14.18
C SER A 116 10.23 1.43 -13.69
N ILE A 117 9.76 1.12 -12.47
CA ILE A 117 9.88 -0.24 -11.89
C ILE A 117 9.11 -1.27 -12.74
N LEU A 118 7.84 -0.99 -13.05
CA LEU A 118 7.01 -1.90 -13.85
C LEU A 118 7.56 -2.07 -15.27
N THR A 119 8.09 -1.00 -15.88
CA THR A 119 8.71 -1.06 -17.21
C THR A 119 9.98 -1.91 -17.20
N ARG A 120 10.84 -1.79 -16.19
CA ARG A 120 12.02 -2.67 -16.03
C ARG A 120 11.60 -4.12 -15.87
N PHE A 121 10.64 -4.38 -14.97
CA PHE A 121 10.11 -5.72 -14.74
C PHE A 121 9.66 -6.40 -16.05
N ARG A 122 8.99 -5.67 -16.95
CA ARG A 122 8.55 -6.19 -18.25
C ARG A 122 9.66 -6.46 -19.27
N LYS A 123 10.91 -6.06 -19.03
CA LYS A 123 12.05 -6.34 -19.92
C LYS A 123 12.63 -7.74 -19.74
N HIS A 124 12.28 -8.43 -18.66
CA HIS A 124 12.86 -9.73 -18.32
C HIS A 124 12.14 -10.89 -19.01
N GLN A 125 12.91 -11.89 -19.45
CA GLN A 125 12.37 -13.14 -20.01
C GLN A 125 11.96 -14.13 -18.91
N TYR A 126 12.69 -14.10 -17.79
CA TYR A 126 12.42 -14.84 -16.58
C TYR A 126 12.19 -13.83 -15.47
N ALA A 127 10.97 -13.77 -14.95
CA ALA A 127 10.52 -12.72 -14.04
C ALA A 127 10.05 -13.32 -12.71
N PHE A 128 10.21 -12.55 -11.64
CA PHE A 128 9.71 -12.93 -10.33
C PHE A 128 9.24 -11.73 -9.51
N THR A 129 8.32 -12.03 -8.61
CA THR A 129 7.87 -11.10 -7.58
C THR A 129 8.16 -11.70 -6.20
N ALA A 130 8.45 -10.86 -5.22
CA ALA A 130 8.68 -11.26 -3.84
C ALA A 130 8.34 -10.12 -2.87
N ASP A 131 8.15 -10.46 -1.59
CA ASP A 131 7.82 -9.51 -0.51
C ASP A 131 8.79 -9.72 0.67
N ILE A 132 9.36 -8.64 1.22
CA ILE A 132 10.14 -8.71 2.47
C ILE A 132 9.22 -8.82 3.68
N SER A 133 9.24 -9.99 4.31
CA SER A 133 8.47 -10.28 5.51
C SER A 133 8.80 -9.31 6.63
N LYS A 134 7.78 -8.55 7.06
CA LYS A 134 7.85 -7.65 8.21
C LYS A 134 8.99 -6.61 8.07
N MET A 135 9.29 -6.13 6.85
CA MET A 135 10.41 -5.23 6.54
C MET A 135 10.69 -4.15 7.59
N PHE A 136 9.69 -3.32 7.93
CA PHE A 136 9.85 -2.24 8.93
C PHE A 136 10.29 -2.75 10.31
N ARG A 137 9.82 -3.94 10.70
CA ARG A 137 10.10 -4.54 12.01
C ARG A 137 11.54 -5.06 12.11
N GLN A 138 12.28 -5.16 11.01
CA GLN A 138 13.70 -5.55 11.02
C GLN A 138 14.64 -4.38 11.33
N ILE A 139 14.11 -3.15 11.36
CA ILE A 139 14.92 -1.93 11.48
C ILE A 139 14.76 -1.39 12.90
N GLU A 140 15.82 -1.48 13.70
CA GLU A 140 15.79 -1.01 15.08
C GLU A 140 15.80 0.52 15.17
N ILE A 141 15.04 1.04 16.15
CA ILE A 141 15.08 2.42 16.59
C ILE A 141 16.15 2.56 17.68
N ASN A 142 16.96 3.60 17.55
CA ASN A 142 17.95 3.99 18.55
C ASN A 142 17.30 4.05 19.95
N HIS A 143 17.94 3.42 20.93
CA HIS A 143 17.42 3.27 22.29
C HIS A 143 16.95 4.60 22.91
N SER A 144 17.71 5.68 22.70
CA SER A 144 17.37 7.02 23.23
C SER A 144 16.03 7.59 22.72
N GLN A 145 15.57 7.11 21.56
CA GLN A 145 14.39 7.60 20.87
C GLN A 145 13.15 6.69 21.05
N ARG A 146 13.31 5.48 21.60
CA ARG A 146 12.18 4.55 21.84
C ARG A 146 11.13 5.12 22.78
N LYS A 147 11.50 6.08 23.62
CA LYS A 147 10.56 6.83 24.48
C LYS A 147 9.44 7.55 23.71
N TYR A 148 9.64 7.84 22.42
CA TYR A 148 8.61 8.45 21.57
C TYR A 148 7.64 7.44 20.93
N LEU A 149 7.88 6.14 21.12
CA LEU A 149 7.07 5.05 20.57
C LEU A 149 6.49 4.19 21.70
N LYS A 150 5.91 4.82 22.73
CA LYS A 150 5.27 4.10 23.84
C LYS A 150 3.86 3.70 23.46
N ILE A 151 3.38 2.55 23.93
CA ILE A 151 1.98 2.12 23.80
C ILE A 151 1.46 1.61 25.14
N LEU A 152 0.14 1.58 25.28
CA LEU A 152 -0.55 1.05 26.46
C LEU A 152 -1.27 -0.24 26.09
N TRP A 153 -1.04 -1.31 26.84
CA TRP A 153 -1.72 -2.58 26.60
C TRP A 153 -1.96 -3.36 27.90
N LYS A 154 -2.96 -4.24 27.89
CA LYS A 154 -3.28 -5.21 28.95
C LYS A 154 -3.78 -6.50 28.29
N GLU A 155 -3.57 -7.68 28.86
CA GLU A 155 -4.05 -8.94 28.24
C GLU A 155 -5.54 -9.21 28.57
N GLY A 156 -6.03 -8.66 29.68
CA GLY A 156 -7.40 -8.86 30.15
C GLY A 156 -8.09 -7.57 30.59
N PRO A 157 -9.44 -7.57 30.69
CA PRO A 157 -10.20 -6.41 31.17
C PRO A 157 -9.85 -6.04 32.62
N GLU A 158 -9.61 -7.03 33.48
CA GLU A 158 -9.26 -6.88 34.90
C GLU A 158 -7.76 -6.73 35.15
N GLU A 159 -6.93 -6.83 34.11
CA GLU A 159 -5.48 -6.69 34.27
C GLU A 159 -5.06 -5.21 34.29
N ASN A 160 -3.97 -4.95 35.01
CA ASN A 160 -3.33 -3.64 35.03
C ASN A 160 -2.80 -3.28 33.64
N VAL A 161 -3.00 -2.03 33.25
CA VAL A 161 -2.41 -1.48 32.03
C VAL A 161 -0.90 -1.42 32.17
N LYS A 162 -0.21 -2.00 31.20
CA LYS A 162 1.24 -1.99 31.08
C LYS A 162 1.68 -1.02 29.99
N VAL A 163 2.89 -0.50 30.16
CA VAL A 163 3.53 0.37 29.16
C VAL A 163 4.56 -0.45 28.39
N PHE A 164 4.54 -0.32 27.07
CA PHE A 164 5.54 -0.92 26.20
C PHE A 164 6.23 0.15 25.35
N ALA A 165 7.53 0.02 25.12
CA ALA A 165 8.25 0.79 24.11
C ALA A 165 8.44 -0.07 22.85
N LEU A 166 8.07 0.45 21.69
CA LEU A 166 8.34 -0.19 20.41
C LEU A 166 9.82 0.02 20.06
N LYS A 167 10.49 -1.06 19.63
CA LYS A 167 11.93 -1.09 19.38
C LYS A 167 12.31 -0.90 17.93
N THR A 168 11.35 -1.03 17.01
CA THR A 168 11.62 -1.08 15.57
C THR A 168 10.81 -0.01 14.83
N VAL A 169 11.17 0.27 13.58
CA VAL A 169 10.43 1.22 12.75
C VAL A 169 8.99 0.75 12.62
N THR A 170 8.06 1.65 12.90
CA THR A 170 6.62 1.37 12.82
C THR A 170 6.03 2.06 11.59
N TYR A 171 5.30 1.29 10.79
CA TYR A 171 4.50 1.85 9.73
C TYR A 171 3.45 2.81 10.31
N GLY A 172 3.23 3.93 9.64
CA GLY A 172 2.38 5.04 10.11
C GLY A 172 3.17 6.23 10.68
N THR A 173 4.49 6.09 10.91
CA THR A 173 5.35 7.25 11.18
C THR A 173 5.78 7.94 9.88
N THR A 174 5.90 9.27 9.88
CA THR A 174 6.24 10.07 8.67
C THR A 174 7.55 9.60 8.03
N SER A 175 8.55 9.24 8.84
CA SER A 175 9.87 8.83 8.37
C SER A 175 9.97 7.35 8.00
N ALA A 176 8.96 6.52 8.29
CA ALA A 176 9.06 5.07 8.08
C ALA A 176 9.41 4.65 6.66
N PRO A 177 8.81 5.24 5.60
CA PRO A 177 9.14 4.86 4.22
C PRO A 177 10.61 5.11 3.90
N PHE A 178 11.11 6.32 4.19
CA PHE A 178 12.50 6.69 3.97
C PHE A 178 13.47 5.79 4.74
N LEU A 179 13.19 5.53 6.02
CA LEU A 179 14.04 4.66 6.86
C LEU A 179 14.08 3.23 6.32
N ALA A 180 12.94 2.69 5.86
CA ALA A 180 12.86 1.34 5.33
C ALA A 180 13.65 1.20 4.03
N THR A 181 13.35 2.05 3.05
CA THR A 181 14.04 2.05 1.76
C THR A 181 15.52 2.35 1.90
N GLY A 182 15.88 3.37 2.71
CA GLY A 182 17.26 3.76 2.93
C GLY A 182 18.07 2.66 3.59
N THR A 183 17.51 1.94 4.56
CA THR A 183 18.17 0.79 5.20
C THR A 183 18.37 -0.35 4.22
N LEU A 184 17.35 -0.68 3.40
CA LEU A 184 17.44 -1.71 2.38
C LEU A 184 18.52 -1.37 1.32
N GLN A 185 18.54 -0.13 0.83
CA GLN A 185 19.57 0.33 -0.12
C GLN A 185 20.97 0.38 0.51
N GLN A 186 21.08 0.72 1.80
CA GLN A 186 22.36 0.75 2.50
C GLN A 186 22.89 -0.67 2.70
N LEU A 187 22.06 -1.61 3.15
CA LEU A 187 22.40 -3.04 3.24
C LEU A 187 22.93 -3.55 1.90
N ALA A 188 22.30 -3.14 0.80
CA ALA A 188 22.73 -3.55 -0.53
C ALA A 188 24.10 -3.00 -0.96
N LYS A 189 24.44 -1.79 -0.51
CA LYS A 189 25.75 -1.18 -0.74
C LYS A 189 26.83 -1.86 0.10
N ASP A 190 26.52 -2.15 1.36
CA ASP A 190 27.44 -2.78 2.30
C ASP A 190 27.79 -4.20 1.86
N GLU A 191 26.80 -4.94 1.35
CA GLU A 191 26.94 -6.33 0.90
C GLU A 191 27.31 -6.47 -0.59
N ARG A 192 27.61 -5.36 -1.28
CA ARG A 192 27.82 -5.32 -2.74
C ARG A 192 28.99 -6.19 -3.20
N GLU A 193 30.06 -6.28 -2.42
CA GLU A 193 31.23 -7.10 -2.76
C GLU A 193 30.95 -8.59 -2.61
N ASN A 194 30.07 -8.97 -1.67
CA ASN A 194 29.68 -10.35 -1.42
C ASN A 194 28.64 -10.85 -2.44
N PHE A 195 27.71 -9.98 -2.84
CA PHE A 195 26.58 -10.31 -3.72
C PHE A 195 26.46 -9.33 -4.90
N PRO A 196 27.46 -9.30 -5.81
CA PRO A 196 27.54 -8.29 -6.85
C PRO A 196 26.40 -8.36 -7.87
N ILE A 197 25.80 -9.53 -8.10
CA ILE A 197 24.74 -9.72 -9.10
C ILE A 197 23.43 -9.14 -8.57
N ALA A 198 23.07 -9.45 -7.32
CA ALA A 198 21.84 -8.94 -6.70
C ALA A 198 21.96 -7.50 -6.16
N SER A 199 23.18 -6.97 -6.01
CA SER A 199 23.44 -5.67 -5.38
C SER A 199 22.63 -4.49 -5.89
N LYS A 200 22.21 -4.51 -7.16
CA LYS A 200 21.42 -3.44 -7.78
C LYS A 200 19.93 -3.52 -7.47
N MET A 201 19.40 -4.72 -7.20
CA MET A 201 17.97 -4.93 -7.08
C MET A 201 17.33 -4.10 -5.96
N PRO A 202 17.91 -4.00 -4.75
CA PRO A 202 17.34 -3.16 -3.69
C PRO A 202 17.29 -1.66 -4.02
N LEU A 203 18.03 -1.22 -5.04
CA LEU A 203 18.04 0.17 -5.50
C LEU A 203 17.03 0.39 -6.63
N GLU A 204 16.87 -0.58 -7.54
CA GLU A 204 16.15 -0.42 -8.80
C GLU A 204 14.80 -1.16 -8.83
N ASP A 205 14.67 -2.29 -8.15
CA ASP A 205 13.55 -3.24 -8.37
C ASP A 205 12.62 -3.42 -7.17
N PHE A 206 12.94 -2.76 -6.05
CA PHE A 206 12.09 -2.72 -4.87
C PHE A 206 11.23 -1.48 -4.83
N TYR A 207 9.93 -1.67 -4.62
CA TYR A 207 9.02 -0.66 -4.13
C TYR A 207 8.57 -1.05 -2.72
N MET A 208 9.19 -0.42 -1.74
CA MET A 208 9.06 -0.74 -0.32
C MET A 208 9.44 -2.20 -0.03
N ASP A 209 8.50 -3.00 0.47
CA ASP A 209 8.65 -4.42 0.74
C ASP A 209 8.48 -5.30 -0.51
N ASP A 210 7.87 -4.80 -1.58
CA ASP A 210 7.62 -5.53 -2.82
C ASP A 210 8.82 -5.45 -3.78
N CYS A 211 9.29 -6.60 -4.27
CA CYS A 211 10.32 -6.75 -5.29
C CYS A 211 9.70 -7.25 -6.59
N LEU A 212 10.00 -6.60 -7.71
CA LEU A 212 9.63 -7.05 -9.06
C LEU A 212 10.88 -7.02 -9.94
N SER A 213 11.42 -8.18 -10.27
CA SER A 213 12.68 -8.25 -11.02
C SER A 213 12.76 -9.52 -11.88
N GLY A 214 13.90 -9.74 -12.51
CA GLY A 214 14.15 -10.88 -13.36
C GLY A 214 15.47 -10.80 -14.11
N ALA A 215 15.62 -11.68 -15.09
CA ALA A 215 16.73 -11.68 -16.03
C ALA A 215 16.30 -12.15 -17.42
N SER A 216 17.16 -11.94 -18.41
CA SER A 216 16.97 -12.47 -19.77
C SER A 216 17.55 -13.89 -19.92
N ASP A 217 18.46 -14.29 -19.03
CA ASP A 217 19.09 -15.62 -19.03
C ASP A 217 18.72 -16.41 -17.76
N ILE A 218 18.48 -17.72 -17.90
CA ILE A 218 18.04 -18.58 -16.80
C ILE A 218 19.12 -18.78 -15.73
N ASN A 219 20.41 -18.85 -16.11
CA ASN A 219 21.48 -19.03 -15.13
C ASN A 219 21.67 -17.74 -14.32
N GLN A 220 21.61 -16.58 -14.99
CA GLN A 220 21.61 -15.29 -14.31
C GLN A 220 20.41 -15.15 -13.37
N PHE A 221 19.22 -15.56 -13.81
CA PHE A 221 18.02 -15.56 -12.99
C PHE A 221 18.17 -16.40 -11.71
N MET A 222 18.70 -17.61 -11.83
CA MET A 222 18.92 -18.49 -10.67
C MET A 222 19.97 -17.92 -9.71
N ALA A 223 21.05 -17.33 -10.25
CA ALA A 223 22.07 -16.66 -9.45
C ALA A 223 21.49 -15.44 -8.70
N LEU A 224 20.70 -14.60 -9.39
CA LEU A 224 20.03 -13.44 -8.79
C LEU A 224 19.12 -13.84 -7.62
N LYS A 225 18.29 -14.85 -7.81
CA LYS A 225 17.40 -15.36 -6.75
C LYS A 225 18.18 -15.78 -5.51
N LYS A 226 19.26 -16.54 -5.72
CA LYS A 226 20.10 -17.02 -4.62
C LYS A 226 20.78 -15.86 -3.90
N GLU A 227 21.50 -15.03 -4.64
CA GLU A 227 22.25 -13.90 -4.07
C GLU A 227 21.33 -12.92 -3.34
N LEU A 228 20.17 -12.59 -3.91
CA LEU A 228 19.22 -11.68 -3.26
C LEU A 228 18.74 -12.24 -1.91
N GLY A 229 18.42 -13.54 -1.86
CA GLY A 229 18.02 -14.18 -0.61
C GLY A 229 19.11 -14.09 0.45
N GLU A 230 20.36 -14.34 0.07
CA GLU A 230 21.53 -14.31 0.98
C GLU A 230 21.92 -12.88 1.39
N GLN A 231 21.85 -11.92 0.47
CA GLN A 231 22.18 -10.51 0.67
C GLN A 231 21.29 -9.83 1.73
N LEU A 232 20.03 -10.28 1.86
CA LEU A 232 19.07 -9.69 2.79
C LEU A 232 19.17 -10.26 4.22
N LEU A 233 19.79 -11.43 4.39
CA LEU A 233 19.89 -12.12 5.69
C LEU A 233 20.62 -11.31 6.77
N PRO A 234 21.74 -10.61 6.50
CA PRO A 234 22.43 -9.81 7.52
C PRO A 234 21.54 -8.71 8.12
N GLY A 235 20.58 -8.20 7.35
CA GLY A 235 19.58 -7.23 7.81
C GLY A 235 18.35 -7.87 8.48
N GLY A 236 18.32 -9.18 8.70
CA GLY A 236 17.15 -9.92 9.18
C GLY A 236 15.97 -9.94 8.20
N MET A 237 16.19 -9.51 6.95
CA MET A 237 15.15 -9.38 5.94
C MET A 237 15.02 -10.71 5.19
N THR A 238 13.82 -11.28 5.24
CA THR A 238 13.52 -12.57 4.60
C THR A 238 12.43 -12.41 3.56
N LEU A 239 12.66 -12.96 2.37
CA LEU A 239 11.71 -12.92 1.26
C LEU A 239 10.63 -14.00 1.43
N HIS A 240 9.40 -13.64 1.08
CA HIS A 240 8.26 -14.54 1.05
C HIS A 240 7.28 -14.18 -0.07
N LYS A 241 6.21 -14.98 -0.22
CA LYS A 241 5.22 -14.85 -1.31
C LYS A 241 5.86 -14.78 -2.69
N CYS A 242 6.93 -15.55 -2.89
CA CYS A 242 7.64 -15.52 -4.15
C CYS A 242 6.80 -16.14 -5.25
N CYS A 243 6.67 -15.45 -6.38
CA CYS A 243 6.01 -15.93 -7.57
C CYS A 243 6.95 -15.79 -8.77
N PHE A 244 6.92 -16.76 -9.67
CA PHE A 244 7.87 -16.89 -10.76
C PHE A 244 7.16 -17.13 -12.08
N SER A 245 7.70 -16.61 -13.19
CA SER A 245 7.17 -16.89 -14.52
C SER A 245 7.29 -18.39 -14.83
N ALA A 246 6.29 -18.97 -15.51
CA ALA A 246 6.26 -20.43 -15.77
C ALA A 246 7.48 -20.95 -16.56
N SER A 247 8.15 -20.09 -17.33
CA SER A 247 9.41 -20.39 -18.02
C SER A 247 10.59 -20.70 -17.08
N SER A 248 10.49 -20.37 -15.79
CA SER A 248 11.59 -20.38 -14.83
C SER A 248 11.55 -21.51 -13.80
N GLU A 249 10.64 -22.48 -13.95
CA GLU A 249 10.56 -23.64 -13.05
C GLU A 249 11.70 -24.64 -13.33
N SER A 250 12.79 -24.49 -12.60
CA SER A 250 13.70 -25.58 -12.27
C SER A 250 13.78 -25.66 -10.74
N ASP A 251 13.21 -26.73 -10.18
CA ASP A 251 13.17 -27.01 -8.74
C ASP A 251 14.57 -27.06 -8.13
N LEU A 252 14.95 -26.08 -7.28
CA LEU A 252 16.01 -26.21 -6.25
C LEU A 252 16.06 -24.98 -5.29
N TYR A 253 15.53 -25.13 -4.06
CA TYR A 253 15.81 -24.41 -2.78
C TYR A 253 15.62 -22.86 -2.66
N PRO A 254 15.76 -22.25 -1.45
CA PRO A 254 15.01 -22.40 -0.21
C PRO A 254 13.94 -21.28 -0.06
N PHE A 255 13.31 -20.86 -1.15
CA PHE A 255 12.16 -19.96 -1.05
C PHE A 255 10.94 -20.79 -0.66
N ASN A 256 10.28 -20.46 0.45
CA ASN A 256 9.05 -21.12 0.85
C ASN A 256 8.08 -21.18 -0.35
N TYR A 257 7.80 -22.41 -0.77
CA TYR A 257 6.90 -22.79 -1.85
C TYR A 257 5.61 -21.95 -1.82
N CYS A 258 5.30 -21.26 -2.92
CA CYS A 258 4.01 -20.58 -3.09
C CYS A 258 3.09 -21.47 -3.92
N GLU A 259 1.85 -21.66 -3.45
CA GLU A 259 0.79 -22.36 -4.19
C GLU A 259 0.69 -21.83 -5.63
N LYS A 260 0.27 -22.71 -6.55
CA LYS A 260 -0.07 -22.44 -7.96
C LYS A 260 -1.12 -21.32 -8.12
N GLN A 261 -0.79 -20.10 -7.72
CA GLN A 261 -1.56 -18.92 -8.03
C GLN A 261 -1.08 -18.45 -9.39
N SER A 262 -1.88 -18.70 -10.41
CA SER A 262 -1.66 -18.19 -11.76
C SER A 262 -1.71 -16.66 -11.82
N THR A 263 -2.08 -15.98 -10.74
CA THR A 263 -2.25 -14.52 -10.71
C THR A 263 -1.88 -13.96 -9.34
N VAL A 264 -0.97 -12.99 -9.32
CA VAL A 264 -0.49 -12.31 -8.12
C VAL A 264 -0.81 -10.82 -8.20
N LYS A 265 -1.31 -10.25 -7.09
CA LYS A 265 -1.47 -8.80 -6.94
C LYS A 265 -0.17 -8.20 -6.40
N THR A 266 0.45 -7.31 -7.17
CA THR A 266 1.68 -6.60 -6.78
C THR A 266 1.63 -5.16 -7.30
N LEU A 267 2.04 -4.20 -6.47
CA LEU A 267 2.03 -2.76 -6.78
C LEU A 267 0.72 -2.22 -7.39
N GLY A 268 -0.42 -2.74 -6.95
CA GLY A 268 -1.74 -2.35 -7.45
C GLY A 268 -2.15 -2.99 -8.79
N MET A 269 -1.25 -3.73 -9.43
CA MET A 269 -1.50 -4.50 -10.65
C MET A 269 -1.77 -5.97 -10.34
N MET A 270 -2.43 -6.68 -11.25
CA MET A 270 -2.46 -8.15 -11.26
C MET A 270 -1.50 -8.66 -12.33
N TRP A 271 -0.65 -9.62 -12.00
CA TRP A 271 0.26 -10.27 -12.95
C TRP A 271 -0.06 -11.76 -13.03
N ASN A 272 -0.29 -12.25 -14.24
CA ASN A 272 -0.38 -13.66 -14.55
C ASN A 272 1.01 -14.20 -14.86
N ASN A 273 1.51 -15.07 -14.00
CA ASN A 273 2.87 -15.59 -14.11
C ASN A 273 3.00 -16.71 -15.17
N CYS A 274 1.91 -17.38 -15.53
CA CYS A 274 1.91 -18.39 -16.59
C CYS A 274 2.01 -17.77 -17.98
N GLU A 275 1.20 -16.74 -18.22
CA GLU A 275 1.15 -16.01 -19.50
C GLU A 275 2.16 -14.86 -19.56
N ASP A 276 2.79 -14.55 -18.43
CA ASP A 276 3.62 -13.37 -18.22
C ASP A 276 2.92 -12.07 -18.69
N ALA A 277 1.69 -11.85 -18.22
CA ALA A 277 0.83 -10.76 -18.66
C ALA A 277 0.25 -9.98 -17.48
N PHE A 278 0.14 -8.65 -17.60
CA PHE A 278 -0.65 -7.87 -16.65
C PHE A 278 -2.14 -8.02 -16.95
N LEU A 279 -2.94 -8.13 -15.88
CA LEU A 279 -4.38 -8.30 -15.93
C LEU A 279 -5.07 -7.11 -15.23
N PHE A 280 -6.26 -6.76 -15.73
CA PHE A 280 -7.13 -5.75 -15.14
C PHE A 280 -8.40 -6.41 -14.62
N ASP A 281 -8.76 -6.12 -13.37
CA ASP A 281 -10.00 -6.62 -12.75
C ASP A 281 -11.16 -5.67 -13.08
N ILE A 282 -11.78 -5.89 -14.24
CA ILE A 282 -12.95 -5.13 -14.67
C ILE A 282 -14.19 -5.94 -14.32
N SER A 283 -14.69 -5.77 -13.09
CA SER A 283 -15.99 -6.33 -12.69
C SER A 283 -17.08 -5.30 -12.99
N THR A 284 -17.85 -5.51 -14.05
CA THR A 284 -19.09 -4.74 -14.30
C THR A 284 -20.22 -5.35 -13.48
N SER A 285 -20.84 -4.57 -12.58
CA SER A 285 -22.04 -5.04 -11.87
C SER A 285 -23.23 -5.08 -12.83
N SER A 286 -24.02 -6.15 -12.76
CA SER A 286 -25.26 -6.32 -13.55
C SER A 286 -26.44 -5.47 -13.07
N THR A 287 -26.17 -4.45 -12.26
CA THR A 287 -27.18 -3.54 -11.70
C THR A 287 -27.62 -2.54 -12.76
N THR A 288 -28.93 -2.33 -12.89
CA THR A 288 -29.53 -1.54 -13.99
C THR A 288 -29.69 -0.06 -13.67
N GLU A 289 -29.47 0.35 -12.42
CA GLU A 289 -29.50 1.74 -11.99
C GLU A 289 -28.17 2.10 -11.35
N PHE A 290 -27.56 3.19 -11.81
CA PHE A 290 -26.30 3.68 -11.29
C PHE A 290 -26.43 5.12 -10.83
N THR A 291 -25.95 5.40 -9.63
CA THR A 291 -25.68 6.76 -9.19
C THR A 291 -24.21 7.11 -9.44
N LYS A 292 -23.89 8.40 -9.41
CA LYS A 292 -22.48 8.86 -9.42
C LYS A 292 -21.64 8.20 -8.31
N ARG A 293 -22.25 7.83 -7.18
CA ARG A 293 -21.56 7.11 -6.09
C ARG A 293 -21.29 5.64 -6.39
N ASP A 294 -21.99 5.05 -7.36
CA ASP A 294 -21.80 3.66 -7.77
C ASP A 294 -20.74 3.54 -8.88
N VAL A 295 -20.70 4.53 -9.79
CA VAL A 295 -19.77 4.54 -10.93
C VAL A 295 -18.35 4.99 -10.54
N LEU A 296 -18.22 6.05 -9.72
CA LEU A 296 -16.90 6.60 -9.39
C LEU A 296 -15.96 5.58 -8.71
N PRO A 297 -16.40 4.73 -7.76
CA PRO A 297 -15.56 3.68 -7.22
C PRO A 297 -15.15 2.63 -8.26
N GLN A 298 -15.99 2.33 -9.25
CA GLN A 298 -15.65 1.39 -10.33
C GLN A 298 -14.57 1.96 -11.25
N ILE A 299 -14.68 3.24 -11.62
CA ILE A 299 -13.64 3.95 -12.37
C ILE A 299 -12.35 4.02 -11.55
N ALA A 300 -12.44 4.35 -10.26
CA ALA A 300 -11.28 4.44 -9.37
C ALA A 300 -10.59 3.09 -9.09
N ARG A 301 -11.25 1.95 -9.35
CA ARG A 301 -10.63 0.62 -9.31
C ARG A 301 -9.73 0.36 -10.52
N LEU A 302 -9.93 1.09 -11.62
CA LEU A 302 -9.10 0.98 -12.80
C LEU A 302 -7.77 1.69 -12.53
N PHE A 303 -6.77 0.91 -12.14
CA PHE A 303 -5.41 1.37 -11.91
C PHE A 303 -4.53 0.93 -13.07
N ASP A 304 -4.11 1.89 -13.90
CA ASP A 304 -3.27 1.63 -15.08
C ASP A 304 -2.04 2.56 -15.08
N PRO A 305 -1.02 2.23 -14.26
CA PRO A 305 0.17 3.05 -14.13
C PRO A 305 1.06 3.05 -15.38
N LEU A 306 0.85 2.09 -16.30
CA LEU A 306 1.63 1.94 -17.54
C LEU A 306 0.91 2.50 -18.77
N GLY A 307 -0.38 2.85 -18.66
CA GLY A 307 -1.20 3.26 -19.81
C GLY A 307 -1.42 2.12 -20.81
N LEU A 308 -1.54 0.88 -20.35
CA LEU A 308 -1.76 -0.31 -21.19
C LEU A 308 -3.18 -0.39 -21.74
N LEU A 309 -4.14 0.22 -21.05
CA LEU A 309 -5.51 0.32 -21.52
C LEU A 309 -5.60 1.41 -22.58
N ASP A 310 -6.07 1.01 -23.76
CA ASP A 310 -6.25 1.94 -24.87
C ASP A 310 -7.41 2.93 -24.60
N GLN A 311 -7.39 4.02 -25.37
CA GLN A 311 -8.25 5.19 -25.38
C GLN A 311 -9.66 5.01 -24.76
N VAL A 312 -9.92 5.73 -23.67
CA VAL A 312 -11.29 5.92 -23.16
C VAL A 312 -12.09 6.69 -24.21
N LEU A 313 -13.06 6.00 -24.83
CA LEU A 313 -13.92 6.56 -25.87
C LEU A 313 -15.20 7.12 -25.26
N LEU A 314 -15.38 8.43 -25.33
CA LEU A 314 -16.60 9.11 -24.92
C LEU A 314 -17.60 9.07 -26.08
N ARG A 315 -18.84 8.64 -25.82
CA ARG A 315 -19.84 8.49 -26.88
C ARG A 315 -21.05 9.41 -26.65
N THR A 316 -21.52 10.03 -27.72
CA THR A 316 -22.77 10.80 -27.76
C THR A 316 -23.61 10.34 -28.94
N ASP A 317 -24.93 10.33 -28.78
CA ASP A 317 -25.87 10.00 -29.85
C ASP A 317 -26.40 11.22 -30.62
N SER A 318 -25.92 12.41 -30.24
CA SER A 318 -26.18 13.63 -30.97
C SER A 318 -25.01 13.94 -31.89
N THR A 319 -25.19 13.71 -33.19
CA THR A 319 -24.24 14.17 -34.22
C THR A 319 -24.06 15.69 -34.21
N ILE A 320 -25.10 16.43 -33.80
CA ILE A 320 -25.05 17.89 -33.62
C ILE A 320 -24.13 18.26 -32.46
N ALA A 321 -24.30 17.63 -31.29
CA ALA A 321 -23.43 17.89 -30.14
C ALA A 321 -21.98 17.49 -30.42
N LEU A 322 -21.76 16.36 -31.12
CA LEU A 322 -20.43 15.94 -31.54
C LEU A 322 -19.77 16.97 -32.47
N SER A 323 -20.50 17.41 -33.50
CA SER A 323 -20.03 18.46 -34.41
C SER A 323 -19.72 19.77 -33.67
N TRP A 324 -20.54 20.13 -32.68
CA TRP A 324 -20.31 21.32 -31.86
C TRP A 324 -19.04 21.23 -31.02
N ILE A 325 -18.75 20.06 -30.46
CA ILE A 325 -17.50 19.80 -29.71
C ILE A 325 -16.29 19.98 -30.63
N ASP A 326 -16.38 19.59 -31.90
CA ASP A 326 -15.27 19.73 -32.85
C ASP A 326 -15.16 21.14 -33.47
N THR A 327 -16.28 21.86 -33.57
CA THR A 327 -16.35 23.16 -34.29
C THR A 327 -17.02 24.28 -33.46
N PRO A 328 -16.43 24.67 -32.31
CA PRO A 328 -17.06 25.62 -31.39
C PRO A 328 -17.17 27.06 -31.95
N HIS A 329 -16.33 27.43 -32.91
CA HIS A 329 -16.18 28.80 -33.39
C HIS A 329 -17.40 29.37 -34.15
N LEU A 330 -18.37 28.53 -34.51
CA LEU A 330 -19.60 28.94 -35.22
C LEU A 330 -20.81 29.10 -34.29
N LEU A 331 -20.63 28.94 -32.98
CA LEU A 331 -21.74 28.79 -32.03
C LEU A 331 -21.99 30.06 -31.21
N LYS A 332 -23.19 30.18 -30.65
CA LYS A 332 -23.53 31.29 -29.73
C LYS A 332 -22.68 31.20 -28.47
N THR A 333 -22.30 32.34 -27.89
CA THR A 333 -21.41 32.46 -26.70
C THR A 333 -21.78 31.51 -25.56
N PHE A 334 -23.08 31.35 -25.29
CA PHE A 334 -23.58 30.44 -24.25
C PHE A 334 -23.25 28.96 -24.51
N VAL A 335 -23.28 28.54 -25.77
CA VAL A 335 -22.96 27.17 -26.19
C VAL A 335 -21.44 26.97 -26.21
N ILE A 336 -20.68 27.96 -26.68
CA ILE A 336 -19.21 27.96 -26.64
C ILE A 336 -18.69 27.74 -25.23
N ASN A 337 -19.23 28.45 -24.23
CA ASN A 337 -18.77 28.32 -22.84
C ASN A 337 -18.94 26.90 -22.28
N ARG A 338 -19.96 26.16 -22.74
CA ARG A 338 -20.20 24.77 -22.33
C ARG A 338 -19.30 23.80 -23.07
N ILE A 339 -19.07 24.03 -24.36
CA ILE A 339 -18.13 23.22 -25.13
C ILE A 339 -16.71 23.39 -24.61
N ALA A 340 -16.30 24.61 -24.24
CA ALA A 340 -15.00 24.84 -23.62
C ALA A 340 -14.83 24.05 -22.32
N GLN A 341 -15.87 23.97 -21.48
CA GLN A 341 -15.85 23.12 -20.28
C GLN A 341 -15.75 21.63 -20.63
N ILE A 342 -16.52 21.17 -21.62
CA ILE A 342 -16.47 19.78 -22.08
C ILE A 342 -15.07 19.45 -22.61
N GLN A 343 -14.50 20.29 -23.48
CA GLN A 343 -13.17 20.10 -24.04
C GLN A 343 -12.09 20.11 -22.96
N GLU A 344 -12.13 21.02 -21.98
CA GLU A 344 -11.16 21.03 -20.88
C GLU A 344 -11.27 19.76 -20.02
N LEU A 345 -12.49 19.34 -19.68
CA LEU A 345 -12.74 18.14 -18.89
C LEU A 345 -12.43 16.84 -19.65
N THR A 346 -12.39 16.88 -20.99
CA THR A 346 -12.25 15.69 -21.84
C THR A 346 -11.03 15.75 -22.76
N LYS A 347 -10.06 16.62 -22.49
CA LYS A 347 -8.90 16.89 -23.35
C LYS A 347 -8.02 15.67 -23.66
N GLU A 348 -8.09 14.62 -22.85
CA GLU A 348 -7.33 13.37 -23.01
C GLU A 348 -8.16 12.24 -23.64
N TYR A 349 -9.43 12.50 -23.95
CA TYR A 349 -10.39 11.50 -24.41
C TYR A 349 -10.95 11.85 -25.78
N HIS A 350 -11.39 10.84 -26.53
CA HIS A 350 -11.93 11.02 -27.87
C HIS A 350 -13.44 10.87 -27.85
N TRP A 351 -14.14 11.82 -28.50
CA TRP A 351 -15.57 11.73 -28.68
C TRP A 351 -15.91 11.00 -29.98
N ALA A 352 -16.88 10.09 -29.92
CA ALA A 352 -17.41 9.39 -31.07
C ALA A 352 -18.94 9.37 -31.06
N HIS A 353 -19.52 9.29 -32.25
CA HIS A 353 -20.95 9.10 -32.39
C HIS A 353 -21.35 7.66 -32.05
N ILE A 354 -22.46 7.48 -31.34
CA ILE A 354 -23.17 6.21 -31.18
C ILE A 354 -24.62 6.39 -31.62
N THR A 355 -25.25 5.40 -32.23
CA THR A 355 -26.68 5.54 -32.55
C THR A 355 -27.49 5.60 -31.25
N SER A 356 -28.58 6.38 -31.19
CA SER A 356 -29.43 6.44 -29.98
C SER A 356 -29.93 5.06 -29.53
N LYS A 357 -30.15 4.13 -30.47
CA LYS A 357 -30.52 2.73 -30.17
C LYS A 357 -29.43 2.01 -29.37
N ASN A 358 -28.17 2.34 -29.61
CA ASN A 358 -27.01 1.69 -28.99
C ASN A 358 -26.40 2.56 -27.87
N ASN A 359 -26.96 3.75 -27.59
CA ASN A 359 -26.45 4.66 -26.59
C ASN A 359 -26.81 4.17 -25.18
N PRO A 360 -25.84 3.69 -24.37
CA PRO A 360 -26.15 3.19 -23.04
C PRO A 360 -26.66 4.29 -22.10
N ALA A 361 -26.35 5.57 -22.37
CA ALA A 361 -26.88 6.71 -21.60
C ALA A 361 -28.40 6.90 -21.82
N ASP A 362 -28.92 6.54 -23.00
CA ASP A 362 -30.35 6.64 -23.31
C ASP A 362 -31.16 5.57 -22.57
N LEU A 363 -30.58 4.38 -22.37
CA LEU A 363 -31.20 3.29 -21.61
C LEU A 363 -31.47 3.72 -20.16
N LEU A 364 -30.58 4.55 -19.60
CA LEU A 364 -30.74 5.13 -18.25
C LEU A 364 -31.77 6.26 -18.19
N SER A 365 -32.00 6.99 -19.29
CA SER A 365 -32.93 8.13 -19.32
C SER A 365 -34.36 7.77 -19.73
N ARG A 366 -34.54 6.69 -20.51
CA ARG A 366 -35.85 6.28 -21.07
C ARG A 366 -36.58 5.24 -20.22
N GLY A 367 -35.90 4.60 -19.26
CA GLY A 367 -36.44 3.49 -18.48
C GLY A 367 -36.58 2.23 -19.34
N ILE A 368 -35.87 1.16 -19.00
CA ILE A 368 -35.94 -0.12 -19.71
C ILE A 368 -36.07 -1.28 -18.72
N ASP A 369 -36.75 -2.35 -19.14
CA ASP A 369 -36.85 -3.58 -18.37
C ASP A 369 -35.46 -4.25 -18.25
N ALA A 370 -35.10 -4.63 -17.02
CA ALA A 370 -33.80 -5.22 -16.69
C ALA A 370 -33.46 -6.46 -17.51
N GLN A 371 -34.48 -7.21 -17.95
CA GLN A 371 -34.29 -8.43 -18.72
C GLN A 371 -33.77 -8.17 -20.15
N PHE A 372 -33.95 -6.95 -20.67
CA PHE A 372 -33.48 -6.54 -22.01
C PHE A 372 -32.01 -6.08 -22.03
N LEU A 373 -31.47 -5.68 -20.88
CA LEU A 373 -30.08 -5.24 -20.72
C LEU A 373 -29.08 -6.41 -20.62
N MET A 374 -29.52 -7.59 -20.21
CA MET A 374 -28.64 -8.76 -20.04
C MET A 374 -28.21 -9.44 -21.36
N ASN A 375 -28.81 -9.07 -22.50
CA ASN A 375 -28.62 -9.73 -23.81
C ASN A 375 -28.03 -8.82 -24.90
N ASN A 376 -27.55 -7.61 -24.56
CA ASN A 376 -26.77 -6.71 -25.44
C ASN A 376 -25.35 -6.59 -24.89
#